data_AF-A0A7V8WPV4-F1
#
_entry.id   AF-A0A7V8WPV4-F1
#
_cell.length_a   1.000
_cell.length_b   1.000
_cell.length_c   1.000
_cell.angle_alpha   90.00
_cell.angle_beta   90.00
_cell.angle_gamma   90.00
#
_symmetry.space_group_name_H-M   'P 1'
#
loop_
_entity.id
_entity.type
_entity.pdbx_description
1 polymer ?
#
loop_
_entity_poly.entity_id
_entity_poly.type
_entity_poly.pdbx_seq_one_letter_code
_entity_poly.pdbx_strand_id
1 'polypeptide(L)' 'MARARAFDDEHQPASIAAATQSQTRWTDDEDAVLIERHDAHAYVLARELRRTLYSVRHRRDRLRRRGLLP' A
#
# COMPACT_ATOMS: atom_id res chain seq x y z
N MET A 1 36.76 -13.03 13.67
CA MET A 1 36.28 -14.20 12.89
C MET A 1 34.78 -14.33 13.10
N ALA A 2 34.02 -14.44 11.99
CA ALA A 2 32.62 -14.89 11.80
C ALA A 2 31.55 -14.40 12.82
N ARG A 3 30.58 -13.53 12.51
CA ARG A 3 29.49 -13.56 11.50
C ARG A 3 28.55 -14.76 11.65
N ALA A 4 27.43 -14.56 12.34
CA ALA A 4 26.21 -15.34 12.18
C ALA A 4 25.01 -14.38 12.13
N ARG A 5 24.48 -14.18 10.91
CA ARG A 5 23.25 -13.44 10.65
C ARG A 5 22.09 -14.43 10.82
N ALA A 6 21.42 -14.40 11.96
CA ALA A 6 20.06 -14.91 12.07
C ALA A 6 19.14 -13.86 11.43
N PHE A 7 18.66 -14.13 10.22
CA PHE A 7 17.52 -13.39 9.68
C PHE A 7 16.28 -14.04 10.29
N ASP A 8 15.92 -13.56 11.47
CA ASP A 8 14.61 -13.83 12.04
C ASP A 8 13.60 -13.09 11.18
N ASP A 9 12.60 -13.84 10.70
CA ASP A 9 11.43 -13.39 9.96
C ASP A 9 10.57 -12.56 10.92
N GLU A 10 11.07 -11.38 11.28
CA GLU A 10 10.44 -10.50 12.25
C GLU A 10 9.27 -9.80 11.55
N HIS A 11 8.10 -10.43 11.65
CA HIS A 11 6.79 -9.82 11.45
C HIS A 11 6.71 -8.55 12.30
N GLN A 12 7.12 -7.41 11.71
CA GLN A 12 7.22 -6.13 12.40
C GLN A 12 5.82 -5.67 12.84
N PRO A 13 5.48 -5.69 14.15
CA PRO A 13 4.22 -5.12 14.61
C PRO A 13 4.34 -3.60 14.51
N ALA A 14 3.51 -3.03 13.63
CA ALA A 14 3.44 -1.60 13.33
C ALA A 14 3.42 -0.78 14.62
N SER A 15 4.58 -0.18 14.93
CA SER A 15 4.73 0.72 16.06
C SER A 15 3.91 1.97 15.81
N ILE A 16 3.01 2.24 16.75
CA ILE A 16 2.10 3.37 16.79
C ILE A 16 2.94 4.62 17.13
N ALA A 17 3.63 5.18 16.13
CA ALA A 17 4.27 6.48 16.24
C ALA A 17 3.63 7.42 15.22
N ALA A 18 2.85 8.36 15.75
CA ALA A 18 2.29 9.49 15.04
C ALA A 18 3.43 10.33 14.42
N ALA A 19 3.81 10.00 13.20
CA ALA A 19 4.52 10.88 12.31
C ALA A 19 3.61 11.12 11.13
N THR A 20 3.49 12.36 10.69
CA THR A 20 2.89 12.79 9.43
C THR A 20 3.59 12.08 8.28
N GLN A 21 3.19 10.83 8.05
CA GLN A 21 3.82 9.98 7.06
C GLN A 21 3.65 10.66 5.71
N SER A 22 4.77 11.08 5.15
CA SER A 22 4.94 11.23 3.72
C SER A 22 4.67 9.84 3.15
N GLN A 23 3.40 9.52 3.01
CA GLN A 23 2.88 8.25 2.52
C GLN A 23 3.16 8.28 1.00
N THR A 24 4.44 8.20 0.62
CA THR A 24 4.89 8.36 -0.77
C THR A 24 4.85 7.01 -1.49
N ARG A 25 5.02 5.92 -0.74
CA ARG A 25 5.02 4.57 -1.27
C ARG A 25 3.68 3.89 -1.00
N TRP A 26 3.18 3.21 -2.04
CA TRP A 26 2.06 2.27 -1.95
C TRP A 26 2.60 0.92 -1.52
N THR A 27 1.96 0.28 -0.54
CA THR A 27 2.30 -1.08 -0.11
C THR A 27 1.57 -2.12 -0.97
N ASP A 28 2.07 -3.36 -0.94
CA ASP A 28 1.42 -4.48 -1.64
C ASP A 28 0.02 -4.78 -1.09
N ASP A 29 -0.22 -4.55 0.20
CA ASP A 29 -1.54 -4.66 0.84
C ASP A 29 -2.52 -3.60 0.30
N GLU A 30 -2.09 -2.34 0.19
CA GLU A 30 -2.91 -1.28 -0.39
C GLU A 30 -3.21 -1.55 -1.86
N ASP A 31 -2.24 -2.07 -2.63
CA ASP A 31 -2.46 -2.47 -4.02
C ASP A 31 -3.43 -3.66 -4.13
N ALA A 32 -3.34 -4.64 -3.24
CA ALA A 32 -4.27 -5.76 -3.18
C ALA A 32 -5.72 -5.26 -2.98
N VAL A 33 -5.93 -4.32 -2.05
CA VAL A 33 -7.25 -3.70 -1.86
C VAL A 33 -7.73 -2.96 -3.12
N LEU A 34 -6.83 -2.23 -3.81
CA LEU A 34 -7.19 -1.55 -5.05
C LEU A 34 -7.56 -2.52 -6.19
N ILE A 35 -6.92 -3.69 -6.25
CA ILE A 35 -7.16 -4.74 -7.26
C ILE A 35 -8.44 -5.49 -6.94
N GLU A 36 -8.59 -5.97 -5.70
CA GLU A 36 -9.75 -6.72 -5.24
C GLU A 36 -11.02 -5.87 -5.35
N ARG A 37 -10.96 -4.60 -4.91
CA ARG A 37 -12.08 -3.68 -4.93
C ARG A 37 -12.01 -2.71 -6.11
N HIS A 38 -11.55 -3.17 -7.27
CA HIS A 38 -11.43 -2.32 -8.46
C HIS A 38 -12.78 -1.73 -8.89
N ASP A 39 -13.89 -2.43 -8.74
CA ASP A 39 -15.22 -1.87 -9.05
C ASP A 39 -15.69 -0.80 -8.07
N ALA A 40 -15.07 -0.72 -6.89
CA ALA A 40 -15.46 0.24 -5.87
C ALA A 40 -15.09 1.67 -6.29
N HIS A 41 -15.93 2.61 -5.85
CA HIS A 41 -15.73 4.02 -6.13
C HIS A 41 -14.45 4.53 -5.43
N ALA A 42 -13.59 5.24 -6.16
CA ALA A 42 -12.28 5.68 -5.67
C ALA A 42 -12.35 6.53 -4.38
N TYR A 43 -13.47 7.21 -4.13
CA TYR A 43 -13.70 7.95 -2.86
C TYR A 43 -13.77 7.02 -1.65
N VAL A 44 -14.38 5.84 -1.79
CA VAL A 44 -14.49 4.86 -0.70
C VAL A 44 -13.11 4.31 -0.37
N LEU A 45 -12.36 3.88 -1.39
CA LEU A 45 -10.99 3.39 -1.24
C LEU A 45 -10.05 4.45 -0.67
N ALA A 46 -10.22 5.72 -1.05
CA ALA A 46 -9.44 6.82 -0.49
C ALA A 46 -9.66 6.97 1.03
N ARG A 47 -10.91 6.88 1.50
CA ARG A 47 -11.21 6.96 2.93
C ARG A 47 -10.67 5.74 3.70
N GLU A 48 -10.82 4.56 3.14
CA GLU A 48 -10.38 3.29 3.74
C GLU A 48 -8.85 3.23 3.88
N LEU A 49 -8.13 3.53 2.80
CA LEU A 49 -6.67 3.53 2.74
C LEU A 49 -6.05 4.80 3.36
N ARG A 50 -6.89 5.73 3.85
CA ARG A 50 -6.50 7.06 4.33
C ARG A 50 -5.62 7.84 3.33
N ARG A 51 -5.88 7.63 2.03
CA ARG A 51 -5.21 8.30 0.91
C ARG A 51 -6.05 9.41 0.33
N THR A 52 -5.42 10.30 -0.43
CA THR A 52 -6.17 11.27 -1.24
C THR A 52 -6.80 10.59 -2.45
N LEU A 53 -7.97 11.08 -2.89
CA LEU A 53 -8.65 10.61 -4.10
C LEU A 53 -7.73 10.64 -5.32
N TYR A 54 -6.92 11.69 -5.44
CA TYR A 54 -5.94 11.82 -6.51
C TYR A 54 -4.90 10.69 -6.49
N SER A 55 -4.33 10.38 -5.31
CA SER A 55 -3.35 9.31 -5.16
C SER A 55 -3.95 7.95 -5.56
N VAL A 56 -5.17 7.65 -5.11
CA VAL A 56 -5.89 6.41 -5.46
C VAL A 56 -6.09 6.29 -6.97
N ARG A 57 -6.59 7.35 -7.62
CA ARG A 57 -6.82 7.37 -9.07
C ARG A 57 -5.51 7.17 -9.83
N HIS A 58 -4.47 7.89 -9.45
CA HIS A 58 -3.15 7.79 -10.07
C HIS A 58 -2.53 6.39 -9.87
N ARG A 59 -2.73 5.76 -8.69
CA ARG A 59 -2.26 4.40 -8.47
C ARG A 59 -3.02 3.38 -9.29
N ARG A 60 -4.35 3.46 -9.35
CA ARG A 60 -5.19 2.59 -10.19
C ARG A 60 -4.79 2.66 -11.66
N ASP A 61 -4.50 3.86 -12.16
CA ASP A 61 -3.98 4.04 -13.52
C ASP A 61 -2.64 3.32 -13.73
N ARG A 62 -1.70 3.43 -12.78
CA ARG A 62 -0.44 2.68 -12.83
C ARG A 62 -0.64 1.16 -12.79
N LEU A 63 -1.57 0.67 -11.97
CA LEU A 63 -1.91 -0.76 -11.89
C LEU A 63 -2.54 -1.26 -13.20
N ARG A 64 -3.41 -0.47 -13.83
CA ARG A 64 -3.96 -0.75 -15.18
C ARG A 64 -2.89 -0.82 -16.26
N ARG A 65 -1.96 0.15 -16.29
CA ARG A 65 -0.82 0.11 -17.22
C ARG A 65 0.08 -1.11 -17.03
N ARG A 66 0.06 -1.71 -15.83
CA ARG A 66 0.77 -2.96 -15.50
C ARG A 66 -0.06 -4.22 -15.78
N GLY A 67 -1.33 -4.09 -16.17
CA GLY A 67 -2.24 -5.22 -16.36
C GLY A 67 -2.72 -5.88 -15.07
N LEU A 68 -2.59 -5.20 -13.92
CA LEU A 68 -2.98 -5.72 -12.60
C LEU A 68 -4.41 -5.32 -12.20
N LEU A 69 -4.96 -4.28 -12.82
CA LEU A 69 -6.38 -3.96 -12.73
C LEU A 69 -7.05 -4.31 -14.05
N PRO A 70 -8.26 -4.90 -14.03
CA PRO A 70 -9.07 -5.06 -15.22
C PRO A 70 -9.62 -3.72 -15.76
#